data_AF-A0AAW7YW35-F1
#
_entry.id   AF-A0AAW7YW35-F1
#
_cell.length_a   1.000
_cell.length_b   1.000
_cell.length_c   1.000
_cell.angle_alpha   90.00
_cell.angle_beta   90.00
_cell.angle_gamma   90.00
#
_symmetry.space_group_name_H-M   'P 1'
#
loop_
_entity.id
_entity.type
_entity.pdbx_description
1 polymer ?
#
loop_
_entity_poly.entity_id
_entity_poly.type
_entity_poly.pdbx_seq_one_letter_code
_entity_poly.pdbx_strand_id
1 'polypeptide(L)' 'ADGRAISVFEWFEIPATVTGINQQEELAGDVHEILAWTLIALVAGHALAALKHHFIDKDSTLVRMLKPTK' A
#
# COMPACT_ATOMS: atom_id res chain seq x y z
N ALA A 1 19.67 0.85 4.86
CA ALA A 1 19.30 2.01 5.60
C ALA A 1 20.60 2.84 5.67
N ASP A 2 21.22 2.90 6.86
CA ASP A 2 22.67 3.08 7.14
C ASP A 2 23.53 1.96 6.50
N GLY A 3 23.30 1.62 5.24
CA GLY A 3 23.95 0.49 4.56
C GLY A 3 23.61 -0.90 5.11
N ARG A 4 22.75 -1.00 6.13
CA ARG A 4 22.35 -2.28 6.74
C ARG A 4 21.54 -3.15 5.78
N ALA A 5 21.83 -4.46 5.82
CA ALA A 5 21.05 -5.48 5.13
C ALA A 5 19.66 -5.64 5.76
N ILE A 6 18.70 -6.10 4.96
CA ILE A 6 17.32 -6.35 5.38
C ILE A 6 17.13 -7.86 5.48
N SER A 7 16.78 -8.35 6.68
CA SER A 7 16.38 -9.75 6.88
C SER A 7 14.99 -9.98 6.29
N VAL A 8 14.86 -11.03 5.47
CA VAL A 8 13.58 -11.47 4.90
C VAL A 8 13.14 -12.72 5.65
N PHE A 9 12.28 -12.52 6.66
CA PHE A 9 11.74 -13.59 7.51
C PHE A 9 12.83 -14.52 8.14
N GLU A 10 14.05 -14.02 8.34
CA GLU A 10 15.23 -14.81 8.77
C GLU A 10 15.65 -15.93 7.80
N TRP A 11 15.10 -15.97 6.57
CA TRP A 11 15.49 -16.97 5.57
C TRP A 11 16.77 -16.59 4.85
N PHE A 12 16.98 -15.29 4.61
CA PHE A 12 18.17 -14.72 4.01
C PHE A 12 18.18 -13.20 4.20
N GLU A 13 19.33 -12.58 3.90
CA GLU A 13 19.51 -11.14 3.95
C GLU A 13 19.61 -10.53 2.54
N ILE A 14 18.95 -9.39 2.35
CA ILE A 14 19.11 -8.56 1.15
C ILE A 14 20.12 -7.46 1.47
N PRO A 15 21.30 -7.42 0.80
CA PRO A 15 22.29 -6.38 1.04
C PRO A 15 21.79 -5.02 0.57
N ALA A 16 22.26 -3.95 1.22
CA ALA A 16 21.99 -2.59 0.74
C ALA A 16 22.73 -2.35 -0.59
N THR A 17 21.99 -2.36 -1.70
CA THR A 17 22.55 -2.12 -3.04
C THR A 17 22.63 -0.64 -3.41
N VAL A 18 21.84 0.20 -2.73
CA VAL A 18 21.81 1.66 -2.92
C VAL A 18 22.35 2.30 -1.66
N THR A 19 23.51 2.94 -1.79
CA THR A 19 24.28 3.54 -0.68
C THR A 19 24.90 4.86 -1.11
N GLY A 20 25.25 5.72 -0.16
CA GLY A 20 25.99 6.97 -0.43
C GLY A 20 25.11 8.17 -0.82
N ILE A 21 23.79 8.05 -0.71
CA ILE A 21 22.85 9.17 -0.84
C ILE A 21 22.64 9.77 0.56
N ASN A 22 22.91 11.06 0.72
CA ASN A 22 22.72 11.76 1.98
C ASN A 22 21.25 11.75 2.41
N GLN A 23 20.99 11.45 3.69
CA GLN A 23 19.63 11.43 4.30
C GLN A 23 18.63 10.52 3.57
N GLN A 24 19.12 9.47 2.88
CA GLN A 24 18.26 8.57 2.12
C GLN A 24 17.20 7.88 3.00
N GLU A 25 17.57 7.41 4.20
CA GLU A 25 16.62 6.72 5.08
C GLU A 25 15.48 7.63 5.51
N GLU A 26 15.83 8.85 5.94
CA GLU A 26 14.89 9.85 6.44
C GLU A 26 13.91 10.26 5.34
N LEU A 27 14.43 10.66 4.17
CA LEU A 27 13.58 11.04 3.03
C LEU A 27 12.71 9.88 2.54
N ALA A 28 13.25 8.67 2.47
CA ALA A 28 12.47 7.50 2.08
C ALA A 28 11.39 7.17 3.12
N GLY A 29 11.69 7.34 4.41
CA GLY A 29 10.74 7.21 5.52
C GLY A 29 9.57 8.18 5.40
N ASP A 30 9.87 9.47 5.25
CA ASP A 30 8.86 10.54 5.12
C ASP A 30 7.95 10.30 3.90
N VAL A 31 8.55 9.99 2.75
CA VAL A 31 7.79 9.68 1.53
C VAL A 31 6.94 8.43 1.72
N HIS A 32 7.49 7.39 2.34
CA HIS A 32 6.75 6.15 2.59
C HIS A 32 5.57 6.39 3.54
N GLU A 33 5.73 7.21 4.57
CA GLU A 33 4.65 7.57 5.51
C GLU A 33 3.51 8.31 4.79
N ILE A 34 3.83 9.32 3.97
CA ILE A 34 2.84 10.06 3.19
C ILE A 34 2.10 9.11 2.23
N LEU A 35 2.84 8.22 1.56
CA LEU A 35 2.26 7.24 0.65
C LEU A 35 1.37 6.22 1.37
N ALA A 36 1.77 5.78 2.57
CA ALA A 36 0.98 4.87 3.38
C ALA A 36 -0.36 5.50 3.78
N TRP A 37 -0.36 6.73 4.30
CA TRP A 37 -1.60 7.44 4.64
C TRP A 37 -2.47 7.72 3.41
N THR A 38 -1.86 8.11 2.30
CA THR A 38 -2.56 8.32 1.03
C THR A 38 -3.24 7.03 0.56
N LEU A 39 -2.52 5.91 0.60
CA LEU A 39 -3.06 4.60 0.22
C LEU A 39 -4.22 4.19 1.13
N ILE A 40 -4.08 4.37 2.45
CA ILE A 40 -5.16 4.09 3.41
C ILE A 40 -6.41 4.91 3.07
N ALA A 41 -6.26 6.21 2.81
CA ALA A 41 -7.37 7.09 2.43
C ALA A 41 -8.03 6.64 1.12
N LEU A 42 -7.25 6.25 0.11
CA LEU A 42 -7.76 5.74 -1.16
C LEU A 42 -8.52 4.42 -0.99
N VAL A 43 -7.98 3.48 -0.21
CA VAL A 43 -8.64 2.20 0.08
C VAL A 43 -9.94 2.42 0.85
N ALA A 44 -9.93 3.28 1.87
CA ALA A 44 -11.13 3.62 2.62
C ALA A 44 -12.19 4.28 1.72
N GLY A 45 -11.79 5.26 0.91
CA GLY A 45 -12.69 5.92 -0.05
C GLY A 45 -13.25 4.95 -1.09
N HIS A 46 -12.41 4.06 -1.62
CA HIS A 46 -12.83 3.02 -2.56
C HIS A 46 -13.85 2.06 -1.94
N ALA A 47 -13.59 1.57 -0.72
CA ALA A 47 -14.50 0.70 0.01
C ALA A 47 -15.84 1.41 0.29
N LEU A 48 -15.79 2.66 0.77
CA LEU A 48 -16.99 3.47 0.99
C LEU A 48 -17.79 3.68 -0.29
N ALA A 49 -17.13 3.94 -1.42
CA ALA A 49 -17.80 4.04 -2.71
C ALA A 49 -18.52 2.73 -3.08
N ALA A 50 -17.83 1.59 -2.97
CA ALA A 50 -18.44 0.29 -3.25
C ALA A 50 -19.64 -0.02 -2.33
N LEU A 51 -19.56 0.33 -1.04
CA LEU A 51 -20.67 0.19 -0.09
C LEU A 51 -21.82 1.15 -0.41
N LYS A 52 -21.52 2.39 -0.80
CA LYS A 52 -22.53 3.37 -1.25
C LYS A 52 -23.28 2.88 -2.49
N HIS A 53 -22.56 2.34 -3.47
CA HIS A 53 -23.15 1.71 -4.64
C HIS A 53 -24.07 0.54 -4.26
N HIS A 54 -23.65 -0.29 -3.30
CA HIS A 54 -24.43 -1.44 -2.88
C HIS A 54 -25.70 -1.07 -2.10
N PHE A 55 -25.61 -0.17 -1.12
CA PHE A 55 -26.71 0.12 -0.20
C PHE A 55 -27.61 1.29 -0.64
N ILE A 56 -27.04 2.32 -1.28
CA ILE A 56 -27.77 3.53 -1.68
C ILE A 56 -28.17 3.43 -3.14
N ASP A 57 -27.20 3.25 -4.04
CA ASP A 57 -27.47 3.21 -5.49
C ASP A 57 -28.14 1.88 -5.90
N LYS A 58 -28.05 0.85 -5.03
CA LYS A 58 -28.63 -0.50 -5.20
C LYS A 58 -28.21 -1.18 -6.50
N ASP A 59 -26.98 -0.96 -6.93
CA ASP A 59 -26.42 -1.63 -8.10
C ASP A 59 -25.54 -2.84 -7.73
N SER A 60 -25.08 -3.53 -8.75
CA SER A 60 -24.31 -4.78 -8.61
C SER A 60 -22.79 -4.58 -8.55
N THR A 61 -22.29 -3.35 -8.41
CA THR A 61 -20.85 -3.03 -8.48
C THR A 61 -20.03 -3.86 -7.49
N LEU A 62 -20.39 -3.83 -6.20
CA LEU A 62 -19.70 -4.62 -5.17
C LEU A 62 -19.82 -6.13 -5.43
N VAL A 63 -20.99 -6.60 -5.86
CA VAL A 63 -21.24 -8.03 -6.14
C VAL A 63 -20.35 -8.52 -7.28
N ARG A 64 -20.14 -7.71 -8.32
CA ARG A 64 -19.26 -8.05 -9.45
C ARG A 64 -17.79 -8.16 -9.04
N MET A 65 -17.35 -7.41 -8.04
CA MET A 65 -15.99 -7.53 -7.49
C MET A 65 -15.81 -8.85 -6.71
N LEU A 66 -16.83 -9.26 -5.94
CA LEU A 66 -16.78 -10.49 -5.12
C LEU A 66 -17.05 -11.77 -5.91
N LYS A 67 -17.95 -11.69 -6.89
CA LYS A 67 -18.33 -12.79 -7.76
C LYS A 67 -18.40 -12.30 -9.20
N PRO A 68 -17.27 -12.36 -9.93
CA PRO A 68 -17.25 -12.03 -11.35
C PRO A 68 -18.20 -12.97 -12.11
N THR A 69 -19.20 -12.42 -12.80
CA THR A 69 -20.01 -13.20 -13.74
C THR A 69 -19.11 -13.64 -14.90
N LYS A 70 -19.25 -14.91 -15.31
CA LYS A 70 -18.61 -15.42 -16.53
C LYS A 70 -19.20 -14.75 -17.77
#